data_AF-A0A0P9D859-F1
#
_entry.id   AF-A0A0P9D859-F1
#
_cell.length_a   1.000
_cell.length_b   1.000
_cell.length_c   1.000
_cell.angle_alpha   90.00
_cell.angle_beta   90.00
_cell.angle_gamma   90.00
#
_symmetry.space_group_name_H-M   'P 1'
#
loop_
_entity.id
_entity.type
_entity.pdbx_description
1 polymer ?
#
loop_
_entity_poly.entity_id
_entity_poly.type
_entity_poly.pdbx_seq_one_letter_code
_entity_poly.pdbx_strand_id
1 'polypeptide(L)'
;MQIGLHIGKYDWAGGAVQIGPTLAAIATTAEAAGLANLWVMDHLFQLGEQFGVVHGPAEEPMLEGYSTIAYLAGVTRRVTV
;
A
#
# COMPACT_ATOMS: atom_id res chain seq x y z
N MET A 1 1.16 22.61 -3.33
CA MET A 1 1.95 21.41 -3.69
C MET A 1 1.15 20.20 -3.26
N GLN A 2 1.04 19.15 -4.09
CA GLN A 2 0.38 17.89 -3.73
C GLN A 2 1.43 16.80 -3.57
N ILE A 3 1.27 15.95 -2.55
CA ILE A 3 2.16 14.84 -2.24
C ILE A 3 1.34 13.55 -2.27
N GLY A 4 1.86 12.52 -2.92
CA GLY A 4 1.31 11.17 -2.91
C GLY A 4 2.18 10.20 -2.11
N LEU A 5 1.58 9.08 -1.68
CA LEU A 5 2.26 7.97 -1.03
C LEU A 5 2.15 6.71 -1.89
N HIS A 6 3.29 6.11 -2.22
CA HIS A 6 3.35 4.81 -2.88
C HIS A 6 3.64 3.71 -1.85
N ILE A 7 2.81 2.65 -1.84
CA ILE A 7 2.92 1.51 -0.94
C ILE A 7 3.40 0.30 -1.76
N GLY A 8 4.68 -0.04 -1.61
CA GLY A 8 5.33 -1.12 -2.36
C GLY A 8 5.62 -2.41 -1.57
N LYS A 9 5.47 -2.37 -0.24
CA LYS A 9 5.80 -3.48 0.66
C LYS A 9 4.68 -3.74 1.67
N TYR A 10 4.54 -5.00 2.04
CA TYR A 10 3.49 -5.50 2.93
C TYR A 10 4.05 -6.48 4.00
N ASP A 11 5.37 -6.51 4.19
CA ASP A 11 6.12 -7.38 5.11
C ASP A 11 6.14 -6.85 6.57
N TRP A 12 5.13 -6.07 6.95
CA TRP A 12 5.09 -5.43 8.27
C TRP A 12 5.06 -6.43 9.43
N ALA A 13 5.56 -5.98 10.59
CA ALA A 13 5.60 -6.78 11.82
C ALA A 13 4.23 -7.37 12.18
N GLY A 14 4.22 -8.66 12.52
CA GLY A 14 3.01 -9.43 12.80
C GLY A 14 2.44 -10.20 11.61
N GLY A 15 3.05 -10.07 10.43
CA GLY A 15 2.79 -10.93 9.27
C GLY A 15 1.41 -10.72 8.64
N ALA A 16 0.93 -11.74 7.93
CA ALA A 16 -0.24 -11.63 7.05
C ALA A 16 -1.51 -11.08 7.73
N VAL A 17 -1.77 -11.46 8.98
CA VAL A 17 -2.95 -11.00 9.73
C VAL A 17 -2.94 -9.48 9.98
N GLN A 18 -1.76 -8.87 10.01
CA GLN A 18 -1.59 -7.44 10.25
C GLN A 18 -1.58 -6.60 8.97
N ILE A 19 -1.59 -7.21 7.78
CA ILE A 19 -1.55 -6.45 6.52
C ILE A 19 -2.76 -5.53 6.39
N GLY A 20 -3.98 -6.06 6.54
CA GLY A 20 -5.21 -5.26 6.44
C GLY A 20 -5.28 -4.12 7.47
N PRO A 21 -5.15 -4.40 8.79
CA PRO A 21 -5.13 -3.37 9.82
C PRO A 21 -4.07 -2.29 9.60
N THR A 22 -2.85 -2.69 9.23
CA THR A 22 -1.74 -1.75 8.99
C THR A 22 -2.00 -0.90 7.76
N LEU A 23 -2.49 -1.49 6.67
CA LEU A 23 -2.84 -0.77 5.45
C LEU A 23 -3.94 0.27 5.71
N ALA A 24 -4.98 -0.08 6.48
CA ALA A 24 -6.04 0.86 6.87
C ALA A 24 -5.50 2.00 7.74
N ALA A 25 -4.60 1.70 8.68
CA ALA A 25 -3.95 2.71 9.52
C ALA A 25 -3.10 3.68 8.68
N ILE A 26 -2.31 3.17 7.73
CA ILE A 26 -1.53 3.98 6.79
C ILE A 26 -2.45 4.89 5.98
N ALA A 27 -3.51 4.34 5.39
CA ALA A 27 -4.43 5.06 4.51
C ALA A 27 -5.13 6.22 5.23
N THR A 28 -5.70 5.93 6.40
CA THR A 28 -6.41 6.94 7.22
C THR A 28 -5.45 8.00 7.78
N THR A 29 -4.22 7.61 8.14
CA THR A 29 -3.19 8.56 8.58
C THR A 29 -2.75 9.48 7.45
N ALA A 30 -2.50 8.93 6.25
CA ALA A 30 -2.13 9.70 5.07
C ALA A 30 -3.22 10.70 4.66
N GLU A 31 -4.49 10.28 4.70
CA GLU A 31 -5.62 11.18 4.46
C GLU A 31 -5.70 12.30 5.53
N ALA A 32 -5.54 11.96 6.81
CA ALA A 32 -5.56 12.95 7.89
C ALA A 32 -4.41 13.97 7.77
N ALA A 33 -3.26 13.54 7.26
CA ALA A 33 -2.10 14.39 6.98
C ALA A 33 -2.25 15.23 5.69
N GLY A 34 -3.31 15.03 4.91
CA GLY A 34 -3.60 15.83 3.71
C GLY A 34 -2.83 15.41 2.46
N LEU A 35 -2.39 14.14 2.37
CA LEU A 35 -1.86 13.60 1.12
C LEU A 35 -2.96 13.53 0.05
N ALA A 36 -2.57 13.75 -1.20
CA ALA A 36 -3.49 13.82 -2.32
C ALA A 36 -3.82 12.44 -2.91
N ASN A 37 -2.86 11.51 -2.89
CA ASN A 37 -2.97 10.23 -3.56
C ASN A 37 -2.34 9.09 -2.74
N LEU A 38 -2.96 7.92 -2.80
CA LEU A 38 -2.34 6.65 -2.44
C LEU A 38 -2.17 5.83 -3.72
N TRP A 39 -0.98 5.25 -3.91
CA TRP A 39 -0.68 4.38 -5.05
C TRP A 39 -0.16 3.04 -4.54
N VAL A 40 -0.49 1.99 -5.28
CA VAL A 40 0.00 0.64 -5.05
C VAL A 40 0.57 0.10 -6.36
N MET A 41 1.22 -1.05 -6.27
CA MET A 41 1.73 -1.76 -7.43
C MET A 41 0.66 -2.67 -8.05
N ASP A 42 0.62 -2.78 -9.37
CA ASP A 42 -0.28 -3.68 -10.13
C ASP A 42 0.43 -4.98 -10.53
N HIS A 43 0.80 -5.79 -9.54
CA HIS A 43 1.53 -7.04 -9.75
C HIS A 43 1.01 -8.12 -8.81
N LEU A 44 1.00 -9.39 -9.26
CA LEU A 44 0.64 -10.52 -8.39
C LEU A 44 1.79 -10.96 -7.48
N PHE A 45 3.02 -10.62 -7.83
CA PHE A 45 4.23 -10.93 -7.08
C PHE A 45 5.07 -9.67 -6.92
N GLN A 46 5.93 -9.66 -5.90
CA GLN A 46 6.96 -8.64 -5.77
C GLN A 46 7.91 -8.68 -6.96
N LEU A 47 8.49 -7.53 -7.30
CA LEU A 47 9.41 -7.43 -8.43
C LEU A 47 10.78 -8.06 -8.12
N GLY A 48 11.14 -8.17 -6.84
CA GLY A 48 12.49 -8.53 -6.41
C GLY A 48 13.33 -7.29 -6.12
N GLU A 49 14.28 -7.44 -5.20
CA GLU A 49 15.12 -6.34 -4.71
C GLU A 49 15.99 -5.71 -5.81
N GLN A 50 16.27 -6.44 -6.89
CA GLN A 50 17.03 -5.93 -8.04
C GLN A 50 16.37 -4.73 -8.75
N PHE A 51 15.07 -4.51 -8.53
CA PHE A 51 14.35 -3.37 -9.11
C PHE A 51 14.24 -2.17 -8.15
N GLY A 52 14.82 -2.25 -6.95
CA GLY A 52 14.94 -1.13 -6.02
C GLY A 52 14.44 -1.41 -4.60
N VAL A 53 14.87 -0.57 -3.65
CA VAL A 53 14.61 -0.74 -2.21
C VAL A 53 13.14 -0.65 -1.81
N VAL A 54 12.29 -0.08 -2.69
CA VAL A 54 10.84 0.02 -2.47
C VAL A 54 10.12 -1.30 -2.73
N HIS A 55 10.81 -2.29 -3.30
CA HIS A 55 10.32 -3.63 -3.60
C HIS A 55 10.94 -4.66 -2.65
N GLY A 56 10.20 -5.71 -2.35
CA GLY A 56 10.68 -6.86 -1.58
C GLY A 56 11.28 -7.95 -2.48
N PRO A 57 11.93 -8.98 -1.90
CA PRO A 57 12.12 -10.29 -2.53
C PRO A 57 10.84 -10.78 -3.22
N ALA A 58 10.99 -11.56 -4.30
CA ALA A 58 9.85 -12.01 -5.12
C ALA A 58 8.82 -12.85 -4.33
N GLU A 59 9.28 -13.48 -3.24
CA GLU A 59 8.51 -14.34 -2.35
C GLU A 59 7.80 -13.58 -1.22
N GLU A 60 8.09 -12.28 -1.03
CA GLU A 60 7.42 -11.48 -0.01
C GLU A 60 5.95 -11.22 -0.33
N PRO A 61 5.12 -10.91 0.69
CA PRO A 61 3.72 -10.63 0.49
C PRO A 61 3.47 -9.54 -0.55
N MET A 62 2.52 -9.80 -1.43
CA MET A 62 2.03 -8.87 -2.44
C MET A 62 0.52 -8.90 -2.45
N LEU A 63 -0.10 -7.72 -2.51
CA LEU A 63 -1.54 -7.60 -2.69
C LEU A 63 -1.87 -7.34 -4.15
N GLU A 64 -2.99 -7.87 -4.62
CA GLU A 64 -3.51 -7.61 -5.96
C GLU A 64 -4.02 -6.16 -6.04
N GLY A 65 -3.69 -5.45 -7.12
CA GLY A 65 -3.83 -3.99 -7.20
C GLY A 65 -5.28 -3.49 -7.06
N TYR A 66 -6.22 -4.08 -7.78
CA TYR A 66 -7.61 -3.58 -7.80
C TYR A 66 -8.34 -3.83 -6.48
N SER A 67 -8.18 -5.01 -5.89
CA SER A 67 -8.73 -5.33 -4.57
C SER A 67 -8.13 -4.47 -3.47
N THR A 68 -6.84 -4.14 -3.58
CA THR A 68 -6.18 -3.22 -2.64
C THR A 68 -6.74 -1.81 -2.73
N ILE A 69 -6.87 -1.25 -3.94
CA ILE A 69 -7.46 0.08 -4.14
C ILE A 69 -8.93 0.11 -3.69
N ALA A 70 -9.71 -0.93 -3.99
CA ALA A 70 -11.09 -1.04 -3.52
C ALA A 70 -11.19 -1.07 -1.99
N TYR A 71 -10.27 -1.76 -1.31
CA TYR A 71 -10.17 -1.75 0.14
C TYR A 71 -9.83 -0.36 0.69
N LEU A 72 -8.82 0.31 0.10
CA LEU A 72 -8.43 1.67 0.48
C LEU A 72 -9.60 2.65 0.32
N ALA A 73 -10.33 2.59 -0.79
CA ALA A 73 -11.54 3.39 -1.03
C ALA A 73 -12.63 3.15 0.03
N GLY A 74 -12.73 1.92 0.56
CA GLY A 74 -13.68 1.57 1.61
C GLY A 74 -13.37 2.19 2.98
N VAL A 75 -12.10 2.53 3.23
CA VAL A 75 -11.62 3.07 4.53
C VAL A 75 -11.24 4.55 4.50
N THR A 76 -11.22 5.18 3.32
CA THR A 76 -10.95 6.61 3.14
C THR A 76 -12.13 7.35 2.52
N ARG A 77 -12.06 8.70 2.47
CA ARG A 77 -13.18 9.55 2.00
C ARG A 77 -12.77 10.72 1.11
N ARG A 78 -11.52 11.19 1.18
CA ARG A 78 -11.03 12.40 0.51
C ARG A 78 -9.77 12.15 -0.31
N VAL A 79 -8.88 11.28 0.16
CA VAL A 79 -7.67 10.94 -0.60
C VAL A 79 -8.05 10.14 -1.85
N THR A 80 -7.41 10.45 -2.99
CA THR A 80 -7.60 9.68 -4.23
C THR A 80 -6.83 8.38 -4.12
N VAL A 81 -7.46 7.29 -4.53
CA VAL A 81 -6.87 5.94 -4.57
C VAL A 81 -6.95 5.38 -5.99
#